data_AF-A0A023T5U4-F1
#
_entry.id   AF-A0A023T5U4-F1
#
_cell.length_a   1.000
_cell.length_b   1.000
_cell.length_c   1.000
_cell.angle_alpha   90.00
_cell.angle_beta   90.00
_cell.angle_gamma   90.00
#
_symmetry.space_group_name_H-M   'P 1'
#
loop_
_entity.id
_entity.type
_entity.pdbx_description
1 polymer ?
#
loop_
_entity_poly.entity_id
_entity_poly.type
_entity_poly.pdbx_seq_one_letter_code
_entity_poly.pdbx_strand_id
1 'polypeptide(L)'
;TQYASAAYTDNILEDYVYYAIDTIKDKYGGFCKLDPNNYDKLMELGDNVNTYALEMYERYPAAMEAHFGGSQRATVAAAATGIAGSMATGNADCGVNMWYLSMLQHKERTGRL
;
A
#
# COMPACT_ATOMS: atom_id res chain seq x y z
N THR A 1 21.41 5.82 2.39
CA THR A 1 21.30 4.48 1.78
C THR A 1 20.01 3.76 2.17
N GLN A 2 19.73 3.57 3.46
CA GLN A 2 18.63 2.68 3.90
C GLN A 2 17.20 3.19 3.69
N TYR A 3 17.00 4.51 3.51
CA TYR A 3 15.70 5.03 3.06
C TYR A 3 15.29 4.49 1.69
N ALA A 4 16.25 4.29 0.79
CA ALA A 4 15.98 3.76 -0.54
C ALA A 4 15.90 2.23 -0.52
N SER A 5 16.80 1.55 0.20
CA SER A 5 16.83 0.08 0.22
C SER A 5 15.55 -0.54 0.75
N ALA A 6 14.84 0.13 1.66
CA ALA A 6 13.53 -0.31 2.13
C ALA A 6 12.50 -0.59 1.02
N ALA A 7 12.64 0.03 -0.15
CA ALA A 7 11.77 -0.18 -1.30
C ALA A 7 12.22 -1.30 -2.24
N TYR A 8 13.41 -1.88 -2.05
CA TYR A 8 13.98 -2.90 -2.96
C TYR A 8 14.74 -4.03 -2.27
N THR A 9 14.72 -4.13 -0.94
CA THR A 9 15.30 -5.24 -0.18
C THR A 9 14.24 -6.00 0.60
N ASP A 10 14.60 -7.21 1.02
CA ASP A 10 13.85 -8.06 1.97
C ASP A 10 12.44 -8.46 1.50
N ASN A 11 12.10 -8.16 0.23
CA ASN A 11 10.81 -8.42 -0.42
C ASN A 11 9.59 -7.88 0.34
N ILE A 12 9.76 -6.90 1.23
CA ILE A 12 8.65 -6.35 2.02
C ILE A 12 7.67 -5.58 1.14
N LEU A 13 8.17 -4.68 0.29
CA LEU A 13 7.30 -3.97 -0.66
C LEU A 13 6.70 -4.94 -1.69
N GLU A 14 7.49 -5.94 -2.12
CA GLU A 14 7.07 -6.96 -3.07
C GLU A 14 5.86 -7.75 -2.56
N ASP A 15 5.92 -8.23 -1.31
CA ASP A 15 4.82 -8.94 -0.64
C ASP A 15 3.53 -8.12 -0.64
N TYR A 16 3.60 -6.85 -0.23
CA TYR A 16 2.41 -6.00 -0.11
C TYR A 16 1.80 -5.66 -1.47
N VAL A 17 2.63 -5.50 -2.51
CA VAL A 17 2.16 -5.30 -3.88
C VAL A 17 1.54 -6.57 -4.45
N TYR A 18 2.10 -7.76 -4.17
CA TYR A 18 1.50 -9.02 -4.58
C TYR A 18 0.15 -9.28 -3.90
N TYR A 19 0.02 -8.98 -2.60
CA TYR A 19 -1.26 -8.99 -1.91
C TYR A 19 -2.31 -8.10 -2.62
N ALA A 20 -1.91 -6.89 -3.02
CA ALA A 20 -2.78 -5.99 -3.77
C ALA A 20 -3.16 -6.56 -5.15
N ILE A 21 -2.20 -7.17 -5.87
CA ILE A 21 -2.44 -7.81 -7.17
C ILE A 21 -3.50 -8.91 -7.06
N ASP A 22 -3.36 -9.80 -6.09
CA ASP A 22 -4.29 -10.92 -5.90
C ASP A 22 -5.66 -10.40 -5.49
N THR A 23 -5.71 -9.42 -4.57
CA THR A 23 -6.96 -8.74 -4.19
C THR A 23 -7.67 -8.12 -5.39
N ILE A 24 -6.94 -7.47 -6.30
CA ILE A 24 -7.50 -6.84 -7.50
C ILE A 24 -8.05 -7.90 -8.47
N LYS A 25 -7.29 -8.98 -8.70
CA LYS A 25 -7.72 -10.08 -9.56
C LYS A 25 -8.99 -10.74 -9.04
N ASP A 26 -9.04 -11.00 -7.73
CA ASP A 26 -10.18 -11.66 -7.09
C ASP A 26 -11.42 -10.77 -7.04
N LYS A 27 -11.28 -9.49 -6.66
CA LYS A 27 -12.43 -8.57 -6.50
C LYS A 27 -12.93 -7.95 -7.81
N TYR A 28 -12.04 -7.65 -8.75
CA TYR A 28 -12.36 -6.87 -9.95
C TYR A 28 -12.19 -7.65 -11.27
N GLY A 29 -11.76 -8.92 -11.21
CA GLY A 29 -11.58 -9.76 -12.39
C GLY A 29 -10.35 -9.40 -13.23
N GLY A 30 -9.38 -8.70 -12.64
CA GLY A 30 -8.10 -8.34 -13.26
C GLY A 30 -7.79 -6.84 -13.22
N PHE A 31 -6.68 -6.48 -13.86
CA PHE A 31 -6.18 -5.11 -13.89
C PHE A 31 -7.01 -4.20 -14.79
N CYS A 32 -7.04 -2.91 -14.43
CA CYS A 32 -7.74 -1.85 -15.15
C CYS A 32 -9.24 -2.11 -15.36
N LYS A 33 -9.87 -2.83 -14.42
CA LYS A 33 -11.31 -3.17 -14.45
C LYS A 33 -12.16 -2.33 -13.50
N LEU A 34 -11.53 -1.68 -12.53
CA LEU A 34 -12.23 -0.77 -11.63
C LEU A 34 -12.40 0.59 -12.32
N ASP A 35 -13.63 1.10 -12.36
CA ASP A 35 -13.91 2.45 -12.87
C ASP A 35 -13.16 3.50 -12.03
N PRO A 36 -12.29 4.33 -12.63
CA PRO A 36 -11.57 5.41 -11.94
C PRO A 36 -12.46 6.39 -11.17
N ASN A 37 -13.73 6.53 -11.57
CA ASN A 37 -14.68 7.44 -10.92
C ASN A 37 -15.44 6.79 -9.74
N ASN A 38 -15.27 5.49 -9.52
CA ASN A 38 -15.89 4.80 -8.41
C ASN A 38 -15.03 4.94 -7.14
N TYR A 39 -15.05 6.13 -6.55
CA TYR A 39 -14.21 6.48 -5.40
C TYR A 39 -14.45 5.60 -4.17
N ASP A 40 -15.69 5.14 -3.94
CA ASP A 40 -16.00 4.28 -2.78
C ASP A 40 -15.24 2.96 -2.86
N LYS A 41 -15.25 2.30 -4.02
CA LYS A 41 -14.51 1.05 -4.23
C LYS A 41 -12.99 1.27 -4.24
N LEU A 42 -12.54 2.42 -4.73
CA LEU A 42 -11.13 2.82 -4.71
C LEU A 42 -10.62 3.00 -3.27
N MET A 43 -11.39 3.68 -2.43
CA MET A 43 -11.08 3.85 -1.01
C MET A 43 -11.14 2.49 -0.28
N GLU A 44 -12.13 1.64 -0.54
CA GLU A 44 -12.19 0.29 0.04
C GLU A 44 -10.94 -0.55 -0.30
N LEU A 45 -10.46 -0.49 -1.55
CA LEU A 45 -9.21 -1.15 -1.95
C LEU A 45 -8.00 -0.54 -1.22
N GLY A 46 -7.93 0.80 -1.17
CA GLY A 46 -6.86 1.52 -0.49
C GLY A 46 -6.78 1.15 1.00
N ASP A 47 -7.92 1.18 1.69
CA ASP A 47 -8.06 0.80 3.09
C ASP A 47 -7.61 -0.64 3.33
N ASN A 48 -8.00 -1.57 2.46
CA ASN A 48 -7.65 -2.97 2.57
C ASN A 48 -6.13 -3.20 2.41
N VAL A 49 -5.53 -2.65 1.36
CA VAL A 49 -4.08 -2.81 1.08
C VAL A 49 -3.24 -2.12 2.15
N ASN A 50 -3.60 -0.91 2.55
CA ASN A 50 -2.88 -0.18 3.59
C ASN A 50 -2.99 -0.88 4.95
N THR A 51 -4.18 -1.39 5.29
CA THR A 51 -4.40 -2.18 6.51
C THR A 51 -3.50 -3.41 6.53
N TYR A 52 -3.44 -4.16 5.42
CA TYR A 52 -2.56 -5.31 5.30
C TYR A 52 -1.09 -4.93 5.52
N ALA A 53 -0.59 -3.90 4.80
CA ALA A 53 0.79 -3.46 4.89
C ALA A 53 1.20 -3.06 6.33
N LEU A 54 0.33 -2.36 7.06
CA LEU A 54 0.59 -1.95 8.44
C LEU A 54 0.47 -3.12 9.43
N GLU A 55 -0.50 -4.01 9.23
CA GLU A 55 -0.62 -5.24 10.03
C GLU A 55 0.60 -6.14 9.92
N MET A 56 1.25 -6.21 8.75
CA MET A 56 2.46 -7.02 8.60
C MET A 56 3.61 -6.50 9.47
N TYR A 57 3.79 -5.18 9.59
CA TYR A 57 4.76 -4.62 10.53
C TYR A 57 4.39 -4.89 12.00
N GLU A 58 3.10 -4.83 12.35
CA GLU A 58 2.62 -5.10 13.72
C GLU A 58 2.74 -6.58 14.09
N ARG A 59 2.47 -7.48 13.14
CA ARG A 59 2.49 -8.93 13.32
C ARG A 59 3.89 -9.51 13.33
N TYR A 60 4.81 -8.91 12.56
CA TYR A 60 6.18 -9.38 12.41
C TYR A 60 7.18 -8.33 12.92
N PRO A 61 7.57 -8.39 14.20
CA PRO A 61 8.52 -7.43 14.78
C PRO A 61 9.85 -7.32 14.02
N ALA A 62 10.31 -8.41 13.41
CA ALA A 62 11.52 -8.41 12.57
C ALA A 62 11.37 -7.53 11.32
N ALA A 63 10.18 -7.44 10.73
CA ALA A 63 9.93 -6.51 9.61
C ALA A 63 9.91 -5.05 10.09
N MET A 64 9.36 -4.79 11.29
CA MET A 64 9.41 -3.47 11.91
C MET A 64 10.84 -3.06 12.28
N GLU A 65 11.70 -4.01 12.64
CA GLU A 65 13.12 -3.79 12.91
C GLU A 65 13.92 -3.56 11.62
N ALA A 66 13.67 -4.32 10.55
CA ALA A 66 14.28 -4.11 9.23
C ALA A 66 13.95 -2.71 8.68
N HIS A 67 12.69 -2.29 8.81
CA HIS A 67 12.26 -0.92 8.52
C HIS A 67 12.07 -0.11 9.81
N PHE A 68 13.14 0.05 10.57
CA PHE A 68 13.12 0.76 11.87
C PHE A 68 12.64 2.22 11.75
N GLY A 69 12.90 2.89 10.63
CA GLY A 69 12.49 4.26 10.40
C GLY A 69 11.02 4.38 9.96
N GLY A 70 10.27 5.32 10.55
CA GLY A 70 8.89 5.62 10.15
C GLY A 70 8.76 5.86 8.64
N SER A 71 9.61 6.72 8.08
CA SER A 71 9.54 7.06 6.67
C SER A 71 9.77 5.86 5.74
N GLN A 72 10.49 4.83 6.15
CA GLN A 72 10.62 3.59 5.37
C GLN A 72 9.28 2.86 5.32
N ARG A 73 8.65 2.66 6.49
CA ARG A 73 7.34 1.99 6.60
C ARG A 73 6.24 2.78 5.89
N ALA A 74 6.18 4.09 6.07
CA ALA A 74 5.21 4.95 5.40
C ALA A 74 5.39 4.93 3.88
N THR A 75 6.63 5.01 3.38
CA THR A 75 6.91 4.87 1.95
C THR A 75 6.42 3.53 1.41
N VAL A 76 6.72 2.42 2.09
CA VAL A 76 6.39 1.07 1.62
C VAL A 76 4.87 0.81 1.66
N ALA A 77 4.19 1.20 2.73
CA ALA A 77 2.73 1.05 2.84
C ALA A 77 1.99 1.93 1.80
N ALA A 78 2.42 3.19 1.63
CA ALA A 78 1.82 4.08 0.65
C ALA A 78 2.15 3.68 -0.79
N ALA A 79 3.35 3.15 -1.05
CA ALA A 79 3.72 2.61 -2.35
C ALA A 79 2.82 1.44 -2.74
N ALA A 80 2.65 0.44 -1.86
CA ALA A 80 1.76 -0.68 -2.12
C ALA A 80 0.32 -0.20 -2.41
N THR A 81 -0.19 0.73 -1.60
CA THR A 81 -1.55 1.27 -1.73
C THR A 81 -1.74 2.09 -3.02
N GLY A 82 -0.78 2.95 -3.36
CA GLY A 82 -0.83 3.74 -4.59
C GLY A 82 -0.71 2.89 -5.86
N ILE A 83 0.23 1.93 -5.85
CA ILE A 83 0.38 0.96 -6.96
C ILE A 83 -0.92 0.17 -7.14
N ALA A 84 -1.56 -0.25 -6.04
CA ALA A 84 -2.81 -1.02 -6.08
C ALA A 84 -3.90 -0.35 -6.93
N GLY A 85 -4.32 0.87 -6.62
CA GLY A 85 -5.38 1.48 -7.42
C GLY A 85 -4.92 2.07 -8.75
N SER A 86 -3.63 2.31 -8.99
CA SER A 86 -3.13 2.47 -10.37
C SER A 86 -3.32 1.19 -11.18
N MET A 87 -3.01 0.02 -10.63
CA MET A 87 -3.24 -1.27 -11.29
C MET A 87 -4.74 -1.59 -11.43
N ALA A 88 -5.56 -1.24 -10.44
CA ALA A 88 -7.00 -1.53 -10.47
C ALA A 88 -7.73 -0.71 -11.53
N THR A 89 -7.32 0.56 -11.72
CA THR A 89 -8.04 1.51 -12.59
C THR A 89 -7.35 1.82 -13.91
N GLY A 90 -6.03 1.57 -14.01
CA GLY A 90 -5.22 2.05 -15.14
C GLY A 90 -4.99 3.56 -15.14
N ASN A 91 -5.20 4.25 -14.01
CA ASN A 91 -5.06 5.69 -13.86
C ASN A 91 -4.06 6.05 -12.74
N ALA A 92 -3.06 6.87 -13.06
CA ALA A 92 -2.03 7.30 -12.13
C ALA A 92 -2.55 8.30 -11.06
N ASP A 93 -3.55 9.12 -11.38
CA ASP A 93 -4.14 10.08 -10.44
C ASP A 93 -4.85 9.36 -9.30
N CYS A 94 -5.56 8.27 -9.61
CA CYS A 94 -6.12 7.39 -8.58
C CYS A 94 -5.01 6.82 -7.69
N GLY A 95 -3.87 6.43 -8.28
CA GLY A 95 -2.68 5.96 -7.59
C GLY A 95 -2.13 6.96 -6.57
N VAL A 96 -1.85 8.17 -7.03
CA VAL A 96 -1.37 9.28 -6.19
C VAL A 96 -2.36 9.61 -5.08
N ASN A 97 -3.67 9.60 -5.37
CA ASN A 97 -4.67 9.86 -4.34
C ASN A 97 -4.65 8.80 -3.23
N MET A 98 -4.49 7.52 -3.54
CA MET A 98 -4.42 6.51 -2.48
C MET A 98 -3.06 6.45 -1.77
N TRP A 99 -1.98 6.89 -2.41
CA TRP A 99 -0.72 7.14 -1.70
C TRP A 99 -0.97 8.11 -0.53
N TYR A 100 -1.66 9.23 -0.81
CA TYR A 100 -1.99 10.21 0.23
C TYR A 100 -3.02 9.68 1.25
N LEU A 101 -4.00 8.89 0.82
CA LEU A 101 -4.92 8.20 1.73
C LEU A 101 -4.16 7.31 2.73
N SER A 102 -3.23 6.50 2.23
CA SER A 102 -2.38 5.62 3.05
C SER A 102 -1.58 6.42 4.08
N MET A 103 -0.98 7.54 3.68
CA MET A 103 -0.22 8.42 4.58
C MET A 103 -1.08 8.96 5.73
N LEU A 104 -2.31 9.42 5.44
CA LEU A 104 -3.23 9.92 6.46
C LEU A 104 -3.62 8.81 7.44
N GLN A 105 -3.96 7.63 6.93
CA GLN A 105 -4.35 6.49 7.74
C GLN A 105 -3.19 5.93 8.58
N HIS A 106 -1.98 5.88 8.03
CA HIS A 106 -0.78 5.45 8.76
C HIS A 106 -0.55 6.34 9.98
N LYS A 107 -0.62 7.66 9.77
CA LYS A 107 -0.47 8.65 10.83
C LYS A 107 -1.46 8.40 11.97
N GLU A 108 -2.75 8.24 11.64
CA GLU A 108 -3.78 8.06 12.66
C GLU A 108 -3.70 6.68 13.34
N ARG A 109 -3.41 5.60 12.59
CA ARG A 109 -3.28 4.24 13.15
C ARG A 109 -2.12 4.12 14.13
N THR A 110 -0.98 4.71 13.80
CA THR A 110 0.27 4.44 14.53
C THR A 110 0.73 5.60 15.42
N GLY A 111 0.08 6.77 15.33
CA GLY A 111 0.49 8.00 16.03
C GLY A 111 1.81 8.60 15.53
N ARG A 112 2.31 8.13 14.39
CA ARG A 112 3.55 8.57 13.73
C ARG A 112 3.49 8.29 12.23
N LEU A 113 4.49 8.76 11.49
CA LEU A 113 4.64 8.49 10.05
C LEU A 113 6.09 8.13 9.73
#